data_AF-A0A511BB68-F1
#
_entry.id   AF-A0A511BB68-F1
#
_cell.length_a   1.000
_cell.length_b   1.000
_cell.length_c   1.000
_cell.angle_alpha   90.00
_cell.angle_beta   90.00
_cell.angle_gamma   90.00
#
_symmetry.space_group_name_H-M   'P 1'
#
loop_
_entity.id
_entity.type
_entity.pdbx_description
1 polymer ?
#
loop_
_entity_poly.entity_id
_entity_poly.type
_entity_poly.pdbx_seq_one_letter_code
_entity_poly.pdbx_strand_id
1 'polypeptide(L)' 'MRKGKIPKIMPEVSQVSFTSRCAAGTGQEITCVTERCVLRVLDGKLKVTEIAQGSTFSGTFHVR' A
#
# COMPACT_ATOMS: atom_id res chain seq x y z
N MET A 1 -13.34 -15.52 -6.48
CA MET A 1 -12.21 -14.83 -7.16
C MET A 1 -10.91 -15.57 -6.90
N ARG A 2 -10.09 -15.82 -7.93
CA ARG A 2 -8.77 -16.48 -7.80
C ARG A 2 -7.75 -15.46 -7.31
N LYS A 3 -7.01 -15.75 -6.24
CA LYS A 3 -5.88 -14.91 -5.81
C LYS A 3 -4.74 -15.07 -6.81
N GLY A 4 -4.10 -13.97 -7.20
CA GLY A 4 -2.82 -14.01 -7.91
C GLY A 4 -1.78 -14.75 -7.05
N LYS A 5 -0.89 -15.51 -7.68
CA LYS A 5 0.12 -16.32 -6.97
C LYS A 5 1.14 -15.47 -6.21
N ILE A 6 1.33 -14.22 -6.62
CA ILE A 6 2.35 -13.32 -6.09
C ILE A 6 1.68 -12.23 -5.23
N PRO A 7 2.13 -12.02 -3.98
CA PRO A 7 1.59 -10.97 -3.13
C PRO A 7 1.98 -9.58 -3.66
N LYS A 8 1.03 -8.64 -3.66
CA LYS A 8 1.28 -7.23 -4.04
C LYS A 8 1.90 -6.40 -2.93
N ILE A 9 1.68 -6.78 -1.66
CA ILE A 9 2.22 -6.10 -0.49
C ILE A 9 3.02 -7.12 0.30
N MET A 10 4.30 -6.85 0.51
CA MET A 10 5.24 -7.71 1.21
C MET A 10 6.23 -6.86 2.03
N PRO A 11 6.82 -7.40 3.10
CA PRO A 11 7.72 -6.63 3.96
C PRO A 11 9.00 -6.16 3.27
N GLU A 12 9.50 -6.94 2.30
CA GLU A 12 10.77 -6.68 1.61
C GLU A 12 10.64 -7.03 0.13
N VAL A 13 11.30 -6.24 -0.73
CA VAL A 13 11.37 -6.46 -2.18
C VAL A 13 12.84 -6.62 -2.60
N SER A 14 13.09 -7.33 -3.70
CA SER A 14 14.44 -7.53 -4.22
C SER A 14 15.09 -6.25 -4.75
N GLN A 15 14.28 -5.30 -5.24
CA GLN A 15 14.74 -4.03 -5.78
C GLN A 15 13.72 -2.93 -5.48
N VAL A 16 14.22 -1.75 -5.09
CA VAL A 16 13.42 -0.54 -4.86
C VAL A 16 13.54 0.38 -6.09
N SER A 17 12.45 0.53 -6.84
CA SER A 17 12.36 1.52 -7.93
C SER A 17 11.68 2.83 -7.50
N PHE A 18 10.94 2.80 -6.37
CA PHE A 18 10.23 3.95 -5.81
C PHE A 18 10.26 3.89 -4.28
N THR A 19 10.44 5.04 -3.62
CA THR A 19 10.49 5.16 -2.16
C THR A 19 9.58 6.28 -1.68
N SER A 20 8.78 6.00 -0.65
CA SER A 20 7.90 6.99 -0.03
C SER A 20 8.64 8.06 0.75
N ARG A 21 9.82 7.72 1.28
CA ARG A 21 10.67 8.64 2.04
C ARG A 21 11.08 9.86 1.20
N CYS A 22 11.37 9.66 -0.08
CA CYS A 22 11.72 10.74 -0.99
C CYS A 22 10.51 11.65 -1.29
N ALA A 23 9.33 11.05 -1.52
CA ALA A 23 8.11 11.79 -1.82
C ALA A 23 7.64 12.65 -0.63
N ALA A 24 7.78 12.14 0.60
CA ALA A 24 7.42 12.86 1.82
C ALA A 24 8.17 14.21 1.96
N GLY A 25 9.42 14.29 1.52
CA GLY A 25 10.20 15.53 1.51
C GLY A 25 9.68 16.62 0.56
N THR A 26 8.76 16.26 -0.35
CA THR A 26 8.18 17.16 -1.35
C THR A 26 6.68 17.43 -1.12
N GLY A 27 6.10 16.91 -0.04
CA GLY A 27 4.66 17.03 0.23
C GLY A 27 3.77 16.22 -0.72
N GLN A 28 4.34 15.29 -1.49
CA GLN A 28 3.58 14.45 -2.40
C GLN A 28 2.82 13.36 -1.64
N GLU A 29 1.52 13.25 -1.92
CA GLU A 29 0.70 12.15 -1.40
C GLU A 29 0.91 10.88 -2.22
N ILE A 30 1.01 9.74 -1.53
CA ILE A 30 1.17 8.43 -2.17
C ILE A 30 -0.11 7.63 -1.99
N THR A 31 -0.71 7.24 -3.11
CA THR A 31 -1.91 6.40 -3.14
C THR A 31 -1.65 5.15 -3.98
N CYS A 32 -1.98 3.99 -3.42
CA CYS A 32 -1.97 2.70 -4.12
C CYS A 32 -3.40 2.20 -4.27
N VAL A 33 -3.89 2.10 -5.50
CA VAL A 33 -5.23 1.59 -5.80
C VAL A 33 -5.13 0.13 -6.24
N THR A 34 -5.97 -0.72 -5.66
CA THR A 34 -6.13 -2.11 -6.07
C THR A 34 -7.60 -2.38 -6.34
N GLU A 35 -7.90 -3.53 -6.92
CA GLU A 35 -9.29 -3.99 -7.11
C GLU A 35 -10.08 -4.11 -5.79
N ARG A 36 -9.40 -4.20 -4.64
CA ARG A 36 -10.01 -4.48 -3.33
C ARG A 36 -10.04 -3.30 -2.39
N CYS A 37 -9.14 -2.35 -2.55
CA CYS A 37 -8.98 -1.24 -1.63
C CYS A 37 -8.09 -0.15 -2.20
N VAL A 38 -8.23 1.04 -1.61
CA VAL A 38 -7.30 2.16 -1.74
C VAL A 38 -6.44 2.21 -0.48
N LEU A 39 -5.12 2.34 -0.68
CA LEU A 39 -4.16 2.53 0.40
C LEU A 39 -3.47 3.88 0.25
N ARG A 40 -3.16 4.53 1.38
CA ARG A 40 -2.35 5.76 1.43
C ARG A 40 -1.19 5.62 2.39
N VAL A 41 -0.09 6.32 2.10
CA VAL A 41 1.01 6.47 3.06
C VAL A 41 0.67 7.61 4.02
N LEU A 42 0.45 7.28 5.28
CA LEU A 42 0.14 8.19 6.37
C LEU A 42 1.07 7.89 7.55
N ASP A 43 1.79 8.90 8.03
CA ASP A 43 2.78 8.77 9.12
C ASP A 43 3.85 7.69 8.86
N GLY A 44 4.29 7.56 7.60
CA GLY A 44 5.23 6.51 7.18
C GLY A 44 4.66 5.09 7.17
N LYS A 45 3.33 4.93 7.30
CA LYS A 45 2.64 3.63 7.28
C LYS A 45 1.67 3.58 6.12
N LEU A 46 1.54 2.41 5.50
CA LEU A 46 0.57 2.18 4.46
C LEU A 46 -0.75 1.73 5.12
N LYS A 47 -1.74 2.61 5.07
CA LYS A 47 -3.07 2.43 5.70
C LYS A 47 -4.12 2.26 4.61
N VAL A 48 -5.06 1.35 4.82
CA VAL A 48 -6.25 1.25 3.96
C VAL A 48 -7.19 2.40 4.31
N THR A 49 -7.56 3.18 3.31
CA THR A 49 -8.48 4.32 3.46
C THR A 49 -9.85 4.03 2.87
N GLU A 50 -9.93 3.11 1.90
CA GLU A 50 -11.20 2.72 1.26
C GLU A 50 -11.19 1.22 0.97
N ILE A 51 -12.34 0.55 1.13
CA ILE A 51 -12.51 -0.89 0.88
C ILE A 51 -13.61 -1.08 -0.16
N ALA A 52 -13.33 -1.86 -1.20
CA ALA A 52 -14.33 -2.22 -2.21
C ALA A 52 -15.39 -3.15 -1.63
N GLN A 53 -16.62 -3.07 -2.13
CA GLN A 53 -17.74 -3.87 -1.65
C GLN A 53 -17.43 -5.38 -1.72
N GLY A 54 -17.80 -6.12 -0.67
CA GLY A 54 -17.54 -7.56 -0.57
C GLY A 54 -16.12 -7.94 -0.15
N SER A 55 -15.28 -6.97 0.24
CA SER A 55 -13.97 -7.20 0.85
C SER A 55 -13.97 -6.80 2.33
N THR A 56 -13.21 -7.54 3.15
CA THR A 56 -12.93 -7.19 4.54
C THR A 56 -11.42 -7.04 4.70
N PHE A 57 -10.98 -6.01 5.41
CA PHE A 57 -9.56 -5.78 5.70
C PHE A 57 -9.36 -5.59 7.21
N SER A 58 -8.36 -6.25 7.78
CA SER A 58 -7.87 -5.96 9.12
C SER A 58 -6.34 -5.97 9.11
N GLY A 59 -5.70 -4.84 9.40
CA GLY A 59 -4.25 -4.76 9.46
C GLY A 59 -3.69 -3.35 9.22
N THR A 60 -2.39 -3.19 9.36
CA THR A 60 -1.64 -1.99 8.95
C THR A 60 -0.29 -2.46 8.43
N PHE A 61 0.16 -1.89 7.31
CA PHE A 61 1.45 -2.23 6.74
C PHE A 61 2.46 -1.13 7.07
N HIS A 62 3.66 -1.52 7.48
CA HIS A 62 4.76 -0.58 7.70
C HIS A 62 5.52 -0.41 6.38
N VAL A 63 5.79 0.84 6.01
CA VAL A 63 6.66 1.13 4.86
C VAL A 63 8.08 1.24 5.38
N ARG A 64 9.03 0.55 4.74
CA ARG A 64 10.46 0.66 5.01
C ARG A 64 11.15 1.36 3.85
#